data_AF-A0A1I5VSC9-F1
#
_entry.id   AF-A0A1I5VSC9-F1
#
_cell.length_a   1.000
_cell.length_b   1.000
_cell.length_c   1.000
_cell.angle_alpha   90.00
_cell.angle_beta   90.00
_cell.angle_gamma   90.00
#
_symmetry.space_group_name_H-M   'P 1'
#
loop_
_entity.id
_entity.type
_entity.pdbx_description
1 polymer ?
#
loop_
_entity_poly.entity_id
_entity_poly.type
_entity_poly.pdbx_seq_one_letter_code
_entity_poly.pdbx_strand_id
1 'polypeptide(L)' 'MSIFKKVNLKGFLWIFIMALFGVSFITHTHSYFNTKEINLLITGCYENSGEVKLEIHNNLTSSYSFECKPK' A
#
# COMPACT_ATOMS: atom_id res chain seq x y z
N MET A 1 -17.19 8.32 -40.69
CA MET A 1 -16.24 7.47 -39.93
C MET A 1 -15.50 8.24 -38.81
N SER A 2 -16.18 9.11 -38.03
CA SER A 2 -15.49 9.99 -37.04
C SER A 2 -16.11 9.91 -35.64
N ILE A 3 -17.44 9.80 -35.55
CA ILE A 3 -18.17 9.82 -34.28
C ILE A 3 -18.01 8.50 -33.50
N PHE A 4 -18.14 7.35 -34.17
CA PHE A 4 -17.97 6.02 -33.56
C PHE A 4 -16.57 5.80 -32.94
N LYS A 5 -15.51 6.33 -33.58
CA LYS A 5 -14.14 6.22 -33.07
C LYS A 5 -13.94 7.03 -31.77
N LYS A 6 -14.59 8.19 -31.66
CA LYS A 6 -14.56 9.04 -30.45
C LYS A 6 -15.36 8.45 -29.28
N VAL A 7 -16.49 7.78 -29.55
CA VAL A 7 -17.31 7.13 -28.51
C VAL A 7 -16.57 5.95 -27.90
N ASN A 8 -15.95 5.10 -28.73
CA ASN A 8 -15.15 3.96 -28.25
C ASN A 8 -13.91 4.39 -27.45
N LEU A 9 -13.27 5.51 -27.83
CA LEU A 9 -12.13 6.06 -27.09
C LEU A 9 -12.54 6.57 -25.70
N LYS A 10 -13.70 7.23 -25.58
CA LYS A 10 -14.21 7.68 -24.27
C LYS A 10 -14.52 6.51 -23.33
N GLY A 11 -15.14 5.45 -23.84
CA GLY A 11 -15.40 4.24 -23.06
C GLY A 11 -14.13 3.57 -22.57
N PHE A 12 -13.13 3.41 -23.45
CA PHE A 12 -11.82 2.88 -23.07
C PHE A 12 -11.12 3.75 -22.03
N LEU A 13 -11.13 5.08 -22.21
CA LEU A 13 -10.53 6.02 -21.26
C LEU A 13 -11.17 5.92 -19.88
N TRP A 14 -12.49 5.74 -19.81
CA TRP A 14 -13.19 5.57 -18.53
C TRP A 14 -12.78 4.29 -17.81
N ILE A 15 -12.72 3.16 -18.53
CA ILE A 15 -12.26 1.88 -17.96
C ILE A 15 -10.82 2.01 -17.46
N PHE A 16 -9.96 2.66 -18.23
CA PHE A 16 -8.57 2.90 -17.85
C PHE A 16 -8.45 3.75 -16.56
N ILE A 17 -9.23 4.83 -16.45
CA ILE A 17 -9.29 5.66 -15.25
C ILE A 17 -9.75 4.83 -14.03
N MET A 18 -10.81 4.03 -14.18
CA MET A 18 -11.30 3.17 -13.09
C MET A 18 -10.27 2.13 -12.67
N ALA A 19 -9.51 1.56 -13.62
CA ALA A 19 -8.43 0.63 -13.32
C ALA A 19 -7.31 1.32 -12.51
N LEU A 20 -6.91 2.54 -12.90
CA LEU A 20 -5.93 3.33 -12.14
C LEU A 20 -6.41 3.63 -10.71
N PHE A 21 -7.68 4.00 -10.55
CA PHE A 21 -8.26 4.19 -9.22
C PHE A 21 -8.25 2.90 -8.40
N GLY A 22 -8.59 1.77 -9.01
CA GLY A 22 -8.55 0.46 -8.35
C GLY A 22 -7.15 0.09 -7.86
N VAL A 23 -6.14 0.22 -8.73
CA VAL A 23 -4.74 -0.04 -8.37
C VAL A 23 -4.29 0.91 -7.26
N SER A 24 -4.56 2.21 -7.40
CA SER A 24 -4.23 3.20 -6.38
C SER A 24 -4.89 2.86 -5.04
N PHE A 25 -6.18 2.55 -5.03
CA PHE A 25 -6.92 2.20 -3.82
C PHE A 25 -6.31 0.99 -3.11
N ILE A 26 -6.00 -0.08 -3.85
CA ILE A 26 -5.37 -1.30 -3.31
C ILE A 26 -4.01 -0.96 -2.70
N THR A 27 -3.16 -0.22 -3.43
CA THR A 27 -1.83 0.18 -2.96
C THR A 27 -1.89 0.99 -1.67
N HIS A 28 -2.77 2.00 -1.59
CA HIS A 28 -2.91 2.83 -0.40
C HIS A 28 -3.49 2.04 0.77
N THR A 29 -4.40 1.10 0.50
CA THR A 29 -4.95 0.20 1.52
C THR A 29 -3.84 -0.67 2.12
N HIS A 30 -2.98 -1.27 1.30
CA HIS A 30 -1.82 -2.02 1.78
C HIS A 30 -0.88 -1.16 2.62
N SER A 31 -0.53 0.04 2.14
CA SER A 31 0.31 0.97 2.89
C SER A 31 -0.29 1.33 4.25
N TYR A 32 -1.58 1.63 4.29
CA TYR A 32 -2.29 1.98 5.52
C TYR A 32 -2.26 0.83 6.53
N PHE A 33 -2.61 -0.39 6.12
CA PHE A 33 -2.64 -1.54 7.02
C PHE A 33 -1.23 -1.95 7.48
N ASN A 34 -0.26 -2.00 6.58
CA ASN A 34 1.13 -2.31 6.94
C ASN A 34 1.69 -1.29 7.93
N THR A 35 1.41 0.00 7.73
CA THR A 35 1.84 1.06 8.66
C THR A 35 1.17 0.91 10.03
N LYS A 36 -0.11 0.55 10.07
CA LYS A 36 -0.81 0.26 11.33
C LYS A 36 -0.21 -0.95 12.05
N GLU A 37 0.07 -2.02 11.31
CA GLU A 37 0.68 -3.23 11.85
C GLU A 37 2.08 -2.98 12.41
N ILE A 38 2.94 -2.28 11.66
CA ILE A 38 4.27 -1.85 12.12
C ILE A 38 4.18 -1.11 13.45
N ASN A 39 3.27 -0.14 13.57
CA ASN A 39 3.12 0.62 14.81
C ASN A 39 2.72 -0.27 16.00
N LEU A 40 1.83 -1.24 15.79
CA LEU A 40 1.44 -2.20 16.82
C LEU A 40 2.63 -3.08 17.24
N LEU A 41 3.39 -3.61 16.27
CA LEU A 41 4.57 -4.45 16.51
C LEU A 41 5.66 -3.70 17.28
N ILE A 42 5.95 -2.46 16.87
CA ILE A 42 6.90 -1.57 17.54
C ILE A 42 6.47 -1.33 18.99
N THR A 43 5.20 -0.99 19.20
CA THR A 43 4.65 -0.69 20.52
C THR A 43 4.78 -1.92 21.44
N GLY A 44 4.34 -3.08 20.98
CA GLY A 44 4.45 -4.32 21.75
C GLY A 44 5.90 -4.73 22.05
N CYS A 45 6.84 -4.47 21.14
CA CYS A 45 8.25 -4.75 21.39
C CYS A 45 8.83 -3.86 22.49
N TYR A 46 8.53 -2.56 22.45
CA TYR A 46 8.98 -1.62 23.48
C TYR A 46 8.33 -1.88 24.84
N GLU A 47 7.06 -2.26 24.89
CA GLU A 47 6.38 -2.66 26.13
C GLU A 47 7.07 -3.87 26.81
N ASN A 48 7.65 -4.76 26.02
CA ASN A 48 8.43 -5.90 26.51
C ASN A 48 9.93 -5.59 26.68
N SER A 49 10.30 -4.31 26.69
CA SER A 49 11.70 -3.85 26.80
C SER A 49 12.65 -4.37 25.72
N GLY A 50 12.11 -4.84 24.59
CA GLY A 50 12.89 -5.33 23.46
C GLY A 50 13.48 -4.21 22.60
N GLU A 51 14.39 -4.59 21.70
CA GLU A 51 14.97 -3.71 20.68
C GLU A 51 14.31 -3.97 19.33
N VAL A 52 13.77 -2.91 18.73
CA VAL A 52 13.10 -2.95 17.43
C VAL A 52 14.13 -2.91 16.30
N LYS A 53 14.06 -3.88 15.39
CA LYS A 53 14.73 -3.83 14.10
C LYS A 53 13.68 -3.91 12.99
N LEU A 54 13.44 -2.77 12.33
CA LEU A 54 12.49 -2.63 11.24
C LEU A 54 13.24 -2.30 9.95
N GLU A 55 12.91 -3.00 8.87
CA GLU A 55 13.40 -2.71 7.53
C GLU A 55 12.22 -2.52 6.59
N ILE A 56 12.16 -1.36 5.91
CA ILE A 56 11.13 -1.06 4.91
C ILE A 56 11.67 -1.42 3.52
N HIS A 57 11.01 -2.35 2.86
CA HIS A 57 11.37 -2.84 1.53
C HIS A 57 10.72 -2.05 0.41
N ASN A 58 9.54 -1.47 0.66
CA ASN A 58 8.81 -0.67 -0.31
C ASN A 58 8.03 0.47 0.35
N ASN A 59 8.40 1.71 0.03
CA ASN A 59 7.76 2.89 0.61
C ASN A 59 6.31 3.10 0.14
N LEU A 60 5.94 2.61 -1.04
CA LEU A 60 4.61 2.81 -1.62
C LEU A 60 3.56 1.92 -0.95
N THR A 61 3.90 0.67 -0.64
CA THR A 61 3.02 -0.28 0.07
C THR A 61 3.36 -0.42 1.54
N SER A 62 4.36 0.31 2.03
CA SER A 62 4.96 0.13 3.36
C SER A 62 5.32 -1.33 3.66
N SER A 63 5.72 -2.12 2.65
CA SER A 63 6.16 -3.51 2.85
C SER A 63 7.41 -3.53 3.71
N TYR A 64 7.49 -4.49 4.65
CA TYR A 64 8.49 -4.44 5.70
C TYR A 64 8.92 -5.84 6.19
N SER A 65 10.04 -5.88 6.91
CA SER A 65 10.42 -6.96 7.80
C SER A 65 10.62 -6.40 9.20
N PHE A 66 10.15 -7.14 10.19
CA PHE A 66 10.20 -6.73 11.59
C PHE A 66 10.81 -7.84 12.44
N GLU A 67 11.72 -7.45 13.33
CA GLU A 67 12.31 -8.30 14.35
C GLU A 67 12.29 -7.53 15.68
N CYS A 68 11.86 -8.21 16.75
CA CYS A 68 11.96 -7.71 18.11
C CYS A 68 12.99 -8.57 18.85
N LYS A 69 14.11 -7.97 19.23
CA LYS A 69 15.15 -8.68 19.99
C LYS A 69 14.90 -8.53 21.48
N PRO A 70 14.89 -9.63 22.26
CA PRO A 70 14.92 -9.50 23.71
C PRO A 70 16.25 -8.85 24.12
N LYS A 71 16.20 -8.02 25.16
CA LYS A 71 17.41 -7.49 25.80
C LYS A 71 18.17 -8.56 26.55
#